data_AF-A0A966QGK3-F1
#
_entry.id   AF-A0A966QGK3-F1
#
_cell.length_a   1.000
_cell.length_b   1.000
_cell.length_c   1.000
_cell.angle_alpha   90.00
_cell.angle_beta   90.00
_cell.angle_gamma   90.00
#
_symmetry.space_group_name_H-M   'P 1'
#
loop_
_entity.id
_entity.type
_entity.pdbx_description
1 polymer ?
#
loop_
_entity_poly.entity_id
_entity_poly.type
_entity_poly.pdbx_seq_one_letter_code
_entity_poly.pdbx_strand_id
1 'polypeptide(L)'
;RSISSFSDSLMCMDRLFRDAELPTTLITSKQIPDYSNRVPVATKDMVITALSQMSRLSNAFRFVDYEVDISRQDTVQNLTTILLNNNQMQLQRPALYVSGSVAFVDQNVLNNRFDVGTSASRLETGYSRNRNSTVIGLELHLGDFRTRTIIPGLDSANEVVISNSGQGLDLAGRIGDYGWQFNVGRDYAQGSGAAIRTLVELATIELTGKWARVPYWQCLTLEQNHPEFQRQLRDWYDEGEAAIHQGLVKRSLISAGYLGAQSDKLTANSTEFRLAVARFQADQGMVVNGAVDFATYERALRGFVILGADGRLTRVGWRATNAEPIPANDAKPGSQMVATAEGVRGYGAAAQPIKLDLQVENLVPDRSVFESGDQIFLSATVSRASYLYCYMNEAGGNLIRLLPNATHPQAMVSANQTIRLPDWMSPTPGFMLDAGLPGQEAVMCLATATDATPLLPVALQGPALAVIEGYRGVASVKQ
;
A
#
# COMPACT_ATOMS: atom_id res chain seq x y z
N ARG A 1 9.28 5.72 -7.64
CA ARG A 1 7.89 5.96 -7.16
C ARG A 1 7.94 7.11 -6.17
N SER A 2 7.16 8.18 -6.35
CA SER A 2 7.08 9.25 -5.34
C SER A 2 6.29 8.72 -4.14
N ILE A 3 6.92 8.61 -2.97
CA ILE A 3 6.23 8.25 -1.72
C ILE A 3 5.32 9.41 -1.34
N SER A 4 4.02 9.13 -1.25
CA SER A 4 3.05 10.02 -0.61
C SER A 4 2.98 9.73 0.89
N SER A 5 2.49 10.69 1.67
CA SER A 5 2.32 10.52 3.12
C SER A 5 1.22 9.53 3.50
N PHE A 6 0.33 9.11 2.59
CA PHE A 6 -0.83 8.26 2.91
C PHE A 6 -0.77 6.84 2.37
N SER A 7 0.33 6.38 1.77
CA SER A 7 0.44 5.01 1.24
C SER A 7 0.07 3.92 2.27
N ASP A 8 0.48 4.10 3.53
CA ASP A 8 0.13 3.16 4.61
C ASP A 8 -1.34 3.30 5.06
N SER A 9 -1.88 4.52 5.03
CA SER A 9 -3.29 4.78 5.30
C SER A 9 -4.18 4.12 4.26
N LEU A 10 -3.80 4.14 2.98
CA LEU A 10 -4.50 3.42 1.91
C LEU A 10 -4.49 1.90 2.15
N MET A 11 -3.34 1.34 2.54
CA MET A 11 -3.26 -0.09 2.89
C MET A 11 -4.07 -0.43 4.15
N CYS A 12 -4.14 0.47 5.14
CA CYS A 12 -4.98 0.33 6.31
C CYS A 12 -6.47 0.33 5.92
N MET A 13 -6.89 1.23 5.03
CA MET A 13 -8.26 1.27 4.51
C MET A 13 -8.65 -0.01 3.79
N ASP A 14 -7.75 -0.56 2.97
CA ASP A 14 -7.96 -1.83 2.28
C ASP A 14 -8.29 -2.98 3.26
N ARG A 15 -7.59 -3.03 4.39
CA ARG A 15 -7.89 -4.00 5.45
C ARG A 15 -9.23 -3.72 6.13
N LEU A 16 -9.55 -2.47 6.43
CA LEU A 16 -10.86 -2.11 7.00
C LEU A 16 -12.01 -2.52 6.07
N PHE A 17 -11.85 -2.35 4.77
CA PHE A 17 -12.85 -2.79 3.79
C PHE A 17 -12.97 -4.31 3.71
N ARG A 18 -11.85 -5.03 3.84
CA ARG A 18 -11.84 -6.49 3.91
C ARG A 18 -12.53 -7.01 5.17
N ASP A 19 -12.20 -6.45 6.33
CA ASP A 19 -12.78 -6.82 7.63
C ASP A 19 -14.28 -6.51 7.70
N ALA A 20 -14.73 -5.47 6.98
CA ALA A 20 -16.14 -5.13 6.82
C ALA A 20 -16.86 -5.95 5.73
N GLU A 21 -16.18 -6.90 5.08
CA GLU A 21 -16.70 -7.77 4.01
C GLU A 21 -17.42 -6.99 2.91
N LEU A 22 -16.89 -5.83 2.53
CA LEU A 22 -17.54 -4.98 1.53
C LEU A 22 -17.63 -5.69 0.18
N PRO A 23 -18.80 -5.70 -0.48
CA PRO A 23 -18.91 -6.22 -1.83
C PRO A 23 -18.14 -5.32 -2.81
N THR A 24 -17.60 -5.94 -3.87
CA THR A 24 -16.94 -5.18 -4.93
C THR A 24 -17.88 -4.15 -5.54
N THR A 25 -17.46 -2.90 -5.48
CA THR A 25 -18.21 -1.74 -5.94
C THR A 25 -17.53 -1.13 -7.15
N LEU A 26 -18.28 -1.05 -8.25
CA LEU A 26 -17.80 -0.41 -9.48
C LEU A 26 -17.84 1.12 -9.31
N ILE A 27 -16.71 1.78 -9.53
CA ILE A 27 -16.56 3.22 -9.33
C ILE A 27 -15.86 3.86 -10.53
N THR A 28 -16.20 5.11 -10.85
CA THR A 28 -15.49 5.90 -11.87
C THR A 28 -15.14 7.30 -11.34
N SER A 29 -14.44 8.11 -12.14
CA SER A 29 -14.10 9.48 -11.78
C SER A 29 -14.33 10.40 -12.96
N LYS A 30 -14.97 11.55 -12.72
CA LYS A 30 -14.97 12.67 -13.67
C LYS A 30 -13.55 13.26 -13.76
N GLN A 31 -13.34 14.11 -14.76
CA GLN A 31 -12.19 15.01 -14.77
C GLN A 31 -12.27 15.95 -13.56
N ILE A 32 -11.14 16.14 -12.88
CA ILE A 32 -11.00 16.99 -11.69
C ILE A 32 -10.13 18.18 -12.12
N PRO A 33 -10.74 19.28 -12.60
CA PRO A 33 -9.99 20.40 -13.16
C PRO A 33 -9.25 21.19 -12.08
N ASP A 34 -8.15 21.82 -12.49
CA ASP A 34 -7.46 22.87 -11.73
C ASP A 34 -7.93 24.24 -12.22
N TYR A 35 -8.85 24.88 -11.49
CA TYR A 35 -9.35 26.21 -11.85
C TYR A 35 -8.33 27.32 -11.60
N SER A 36 -7.26 27.05 -10.84
CA SER A 36 -6.18 28.02 -10.66
C SER A 36 -5.28 28.12 -11.88
N ASN A 37 -5.25 27.08 -12.73
CA ASN A 37 -4.27 26.88 -13.81
C ASN A 37 -2.79 26.96 -13.36
N ARG A 38 -2.52 26.76 -12.06
CA ARG A 38 -1.16 26.88 -11.49
C ARG A 38 -0.49 25.52 -11.26
N VAL A 39 -1.27 24.43 -11.25
CA VAL A 39 -0.77 23.10 -10.94
C VAL A 39 -1.35 22.07 -11.92
N PRO A 40 -0.74 21.93 -13.12
CA PRO A 40 -1.18 20.96 -14.10
C PRO A 40 -0.79 19.54 -13.67
N VAL A 41 -1.69 18.85 -12.98
CA VAL A 41 -1.51 17.46 -12.54
C VAL A 41 -2.70 16.59 -12.91
N ALA A 42 -2.42 15.30 -13.13
CA ALA A 42 -3.44 14.32 -13.48
C ALA A 42 -4.16 13.80 -12.22
N THR A 43 -5.05 14.61 -11.67
CA THR A 43 -5.78 14.27 -10.43
C THR A 43 -6.67 13.02 -10.58
N LYS A 44 -7.28 12.81 -11.76
CA LYS A 44 -8.04 11.58 -12.08
C LYS A 44 -7.18 10.33 -11.86
N ASP A 45 -5.94 10.33 -12.37
CA ASP A 45 -5.02 9.19 -12.25
C ASP A 45 -4.57 8.95 -10.80
N MET A 46 -4.45 10.03 -10.01
CA MET A 46 -4.17 9.92 -8.58
C MET A 46 -5.33 9.27 -7.82
N VAL A 47 -6.59 9.60 -8.17
CA VAL A 47 -7.79 8.93 -7.61
C VAL A 47 -7.82 7.45 -7.99
N ILE A 48 -7.57 7.11 -9.26
CA ILE A 48 -7.50 5.71 -9.72
C ILE A 48 -6.44 4.94 -8.91
N THR A 49 -5.27 5.54 -8.74
CA THR A 49 -4.16 4.96 -7.99
C THR A 49 -4.53 4.74 -6.52
N ALA A 50 -5.19 5.71 -5.87
CA ALA A 50 -5.61 5.60 -4.48
C ALA A 50 -6.66 4.50 -4.28
N LEU A 51 -7.70 4.47 -5.13
CA LEU A 51 -8.73 3.43 -5.11
C LEU A 51 -8.14 2.03 -5.32
N SER A 52 -7.24 1.88 -6.29
CA SER A 52 -6.56 0.60 -6.57
C SER A 52 -5.73 0.12 -5.37
N GLN A 53 -5.02 1.03 -4.69
CA GLN A 53 -4.23 0.68 -3.50
C GLN A 53 -5.12 0.29 -2.31
N MET A 54 -6.31 0.91 -2.18
CA MET A 54 -7.30 0.57 -1.15
C MET A 54 -8.16 -0.65 -1.50
N SER A 55 -7.88 -1.36 -2.59
CA SER A 55 -8.68 -2.52 -3.02
C SER A 55 -7.84 -3.68 -3.50
N ARG A 56 -6.57 -3.70 -3.09
CA ARG A 56 -5.63 -4.76 -3.47
C ARG A 56 -5.95 -6.06 -2.74
N LEU A 57 -6.31 -5.96 -1.46
CA LEU A 57 -6.71 -7.04 -0.57
C LEU A 57 -8.20 -7.30 -0.65
N SER A 58 -8.99 -6.26 -0.37
CA SER A 58 -10.44 -6.33 -0.18
C SER A 58 -11.23 -6.53 -1.46
N ASN A 59 -10.64 -6.19 -2.62
CA ASN A 59 -11.38 -6.09 -3.88
C ASN A 59 -12.62 -5.17 -3.77
N ALA A 60 -12.59 -4.19 -2.84
CA ALA A 60 -13.74 -3.36 -2.49
C ALA A 60 -14.14 -2.42 -3.63
N PHE A 61 -13.18 -1.87 -4.38
CA PHE A 61 -13.42 -0.99 -5.50
C PHE A 61 -12.77 -1.50 -6.79
N ARG A 62 -13.54 -1.48 -7.88
CA ARG A 62 -13.02 -1.70 -9.23
C ARG A 62 -13.29 -0.46 -10.06
N PHE A 63 -12.21 0.16 -10.54
CA PHE A 63 -12.32 1.35 -11.37
C PHE A 63 -12.82 0.97 -12.76
N VAL A 64 -13.87 1.65 -13.20
CA VAL A 64 -14.40 1.54 -14.56
C VAL A 64 -14.00 2.80 -15.30
N ASP A 65 -13.27 2.63 -16.39
CA ASP A 65 -12.91 3.74 -17.26
C ASP A 65 -14.12 4.15 -18.11
N TYR A 66 -14.86 5.13 -17.60
CA TYR A 66 -15.98 5.78 -18.25
C TYR A 66 -15.53 7.19 -18.68
N GLU A 67 -14.56 7.27 -19.58
CA GLU A 67 -14.29 8.52 -20.30
C GLU A 67 -15.50 8.80 -21.22
N VAL A 68 -16.04 10.01 -21.21
CA VAL A 68 -17.13 10.43 -22.11
C VAL A 68 -16.80 11.77 -22.79
N ASP A 69 -15.52 12.11 -22.88
CA ASP A 69 -15.09 13.31 -23.58
C ASP A 69 -15.22 13.11 -25.10
N ILE A 70 -16.28 13.71 -25.66
CA ILE A 70 -16.61 13.66 -27.09
C ILE A 70 -15.51 14.32 -27.94
N SER A 71 -14.67 15.16 -27.34
CA SER A 71 -13.59 15.89 -28.03
C SER A 71 -12.23 15.21 -27.98
N ARG A 72 -12.06 14.19 -27.13
CA ARG A 72 -10.82 13.41 -26.96
C ARG A 72 -11.13 11.92 -26.99
N GLN A 73 -11.74 11.47 -28.08
CA GLN A 73 -11.96 10.03 -28.31
C GLN A 73 -10.61 9.33 -28.45
N ASP A 74 -10.18 8.61 -27.41
CA ASP A 74 -9.04 7.71 -27.51
C ASP A 74 -9.42 6.48 -28.35
N THR A 75 -8.42 5.86 -28.97
CA THR A 75 -8.49 4.59 -29.70
C THR A 75 -9.24 3.50 -28.93
N VAL A 76 -9.08 3.43 -27.60
CA VAL A 76 -9.84 2.52 -26.72
C VAL A 76 -11.33 2.82 -26.77
N GLN A 77 -11.73 4.08 -26.72
CA GLN A 77 -13.14 4.51 -26.71
C GLN A 77 -13.81 4.27 -28.08
N ASN A 78 -13.07 4.43 -29.17
CA ASN A 78 -13.53 4.06 -30.52
C ASN A 78 -13.70 2.55 -30.67
N LEU A 79 -12.75 1.75 -30.18
CA LEU A 79 -12.85 0.29 -30.15
C LEU A 79 -13.97 -0.18 -29.22
N THR A 80 -14.16 0.45 -28.06
CA THR A 80 -15.27 0.17 -27.15
C THR A 80 -16.61 0.50 -27.80
N THR A 81 -16.73 1.60 -28.55
CA THR A 81 -17.95 1.94 -29.30
C THR A 81 -18.25 0.92 -30.40
N ILE A 82 -17.23 0.47 -31.14
CA ILE A 82 -17.36 -0.57 -32.17
C ILE A 82 -17.77 -1.92 -31.55
N LEU A 83 -17.14 -2.32 -30.44
CA LEU A 83 -17.37 -3.60 -29.79
C LEU A 83 -18.68 -3.62 -28.96
N LEU A 84 -19.11 -2.48 -28.41
CA LEU A 84 -20.43 -2.32 -27.78
C LEU A 84 -21.56 -2.43 -28.81
N ASN A 85 -21.42 -1.76 -29.96
CA ASN A 85 -22.42 -1.83 -31.05
C ASN A 85 -22.55 -3.24 -31.65
N ASN A 86 -21.48 -4.04 -31.58
CA ASN A 86 -21.47 -5.43 -32.05
C ASN A 86 -21.84 -6.45 -30.95
N ASN A 87 -22.29 -6.02 -29.76
CA ASN A 87 -22.55 -6.87 -28.58
C ASN A 87 -21.35 -7.76 -28.15
N GLN A 88 -20.13 -7.38 -28.51
CA GLN A 88 -18.91 -8.12 -28.19
C GLN A 88 -18.23 -7.65 -26.89
N MET A 89 -18.67 -6.52 -26.32
CA MET A 89 -18.29 -6.07 -24.98
C MET A 89 -19.49 -5.48 -24.25
N GLN A 90 -19.58 -5.68 -22.93
CA GLN A 90 -20.58 -5.06 -22.06
C GLN A 90 -19.85 -4.23 -20.99
N LEU A 91 -19.88 -2.90 -21.12
CA LEU A 91 -19.26 -2.03 -20.13
C LEU A 91 -20.14 -2.01 -18.87
N GLN A 92 -19.66 -2.63 -17.79
CA GLN A 92 -20.41 -2.69 -16.55
C GLN A 92 -20.61 -1.29 -15.98
N ARG A 93 -21.87 -0.95 -15.66
CA ARG A 93 -22.24 0.39 -15.18
C ARG A 93 -21.68 0.61 -13.76
N PRO A 94 -20.94 1.69 -13.50
CA PRO A 94 -20.53 2.04 -12.15
C PRO A 94 -21.72 2.29 -11.22
N ALA A 95 -21.55 2.01 -9.93
CA ALA A 95 -22.50 2.43 -8.91
C ALA A 95 -22.21 3.87 -8.45
N LEU A 96 -20.93 4.24 -8.40
CA LEU A 96 -20.46 5.51 -7.84
C LEU A 96 -19.59 6.28 -8.84
N TYR A 97 -19.54 7.61 -8.70
CA TYR A 97 -18.52 8.42 -9.34
C TYR A 97 -17.92 9.46 -8.39
N VAL A 98 -16.64 9.74 -8.58
CA VAL A 98 -15.93 10.86 -7.91
C VAL A 98 -16.02 12.11 -8.79
N SER A 99 -16.28 13.26 -8.18
CA SER A 99 -16.32 14.58 -8.82
C SER A 99 -15.70 15.62 -7.91
N GLY A 100 -15.09 16.66 -8.47
CA GLY A 100 -14.49 17.72 -7.65
C GLY A 100 -13.59 18.64 -8.46
N SER A 101 -12.78 19.44 -7.78
CA SER A 101 -11.81 20.36 -8.39
C SER A 101 -10.72 20.79 -7.41
N VAL A 102 -9.57 21.21 -7.93
CA VAL A 102 -8.66 22.07 -7.16
C VAL A 102 -9.32 23.44 -7.05
N ALA A 103 -9.84 23.75 -5.86
CA ALA A 103 -10.69 24.91 -5.62
C ALA A 103 -9.88 26.22 -5.70
N PHE A 104 -8.67 26.24 -5.14
CA PHE A 104 -7.78 27.40 -5.17
C PHE A 104 -6.32 27.00 -4.97
N VAL A 105 -5.41 27.85 -5.44
CA VAL A 105 -3.96 27.75 -5.22
C VAL A 105 -3.43 29.16 -4.98
N ASP A 106 -3.09 29.48 -3.74
CA ASP A 106 -2.59 30.79 -3.34
C ASP A 106 -1.09 30.73 -3.04
N GLN A 107 -0.28 31.43 -3.82
CA GLN A 107 1.17 31.48 -3.67
C GLN A 107 1.57 32.71 -2.85
N ASN A 108 2.66 32.63 -2.09
CA ASN A 108 3.19 33.77 -1.31
C ASN A 108 2.27 34.27 -0.20
N VAL A 109 1.49 33.37 0.41
CA VAL A 109 0.59 33.73 1.52
C VAL A 109 1.37 34.17 2.76
N LEU A 110 2.56 33.61 2.97
CA LEU A 110 3.52 34.05 3.99
C LEU A 110 4.88 34.21 3.34
N ASN A 111 5.44 35.43 3.39
CA ASN A 111 6.78 35.73 2.92
C ASN A 111 7.60 36.31 4.07
N ASN A 112 8.51 35.51 4.62
CA ASN A 112 9.46 35.99 5.62
C ASN A 112 10.87 35.95 5.04
N ARG A 113 11.49 37.12 4.94
CA ARG A 113 12.82 37.31 4.36
C ARG A 113 13.75 37.86 5.44
N PHE A 114 14.81 37.12 5.74
CA PHE A 114 15.84 37.52 6.68
C PHE A 114 17.16 37.64 5.94
N ASP A 115 17.65 38.87 5.77
CA ASP A 115 18.93 39.17 5.13
C ASP A 115 19.91 39.75 6.16
N VAL A 116 21.12 39.19 6.23
CA VAL A 116 22.25 39.74 6.98
C VAL A 116 23.42 39.87 6.02
N GLY A 117 23.86 41.10 5.76
CA GLY A 117 24.97 41.38 4.85
C GLY A 117 26.09 42.17 5.54
N THR A 118 27.33 41.90 5.12
CA THR A 118 28.48 42.74 5.47
C THR A 118 29.16 43.21 4.18
N SER A 119 29.47 44.51 4.12
CA SER A 119 30.12 45.12 2.96
C SER A 119 31.52 45.61 3.32
N ALA A 120 32.54 45.07 2.66
CA ALA A 120 33.90 45.61 2.66
C ALA A 120 34.22 46.19 1.28
N SER A 121 35.24 47.06 1.17
CA SER A 121 35.54 47.87 -0.03
C SER A 121 35.76 47.10 -1.34
N ARG A 122 35.87 45.77 -1.31
CA ARG A 122 36.00 44.88 -2.49
C ARG A 122 35.21 43.57 -2.40
N LEU A 123 34.48 43.32 -1.31
CA LEU A 123 33.79 42.05 -1.05
C LEU A 123 32.50 42.30 -0.29
N GLU A 124 31.39 41.88 -0.87
CA GLU A 124 30.07 41.84 -0.26
C GLU A 124 29.72 40.37 0.00
N THR A 125 29.39 40.06 1.24
CA THR A 125 28.86 38.74 1.63
C THR A 125 27.48 38.94 2.24
N GLY A 126 26.50 38.27 1.66
CA GLY A 126 25.10 38.33 2.04
C GLY A 126 24.60 36.94 2.41
N TYR A 127 23.98 36.81 3.58
CA TYR A 127 23.22 35.63 3.95
C TYR A 127 21.74 35.96 3.88
N SER A 128 21.00 35.28 3.00
CA SER A 128 19.55 35.45 2.87
C SER A 128 18.82 34.14 3.17
N ARG A 129 17.75 34.25 3.96
CA ARG A 129 16.81 33.16 4.22
C ARG A 129 15.42 33.61 3.84
N ASN A 130 14.87 32.99 2.80
CA ASN A 130 13.54 33.26 2.31
C ASN A 130 12.62 32.08 2.66
N ARG A 131 11.49 32.38 3.28
CA ARG A 131 10.42 31.42 3.53
C ARG A 131 9.16 31.90 2.84
N ASN A 132 8.72 31.11 1.87
CA ASN A 132 7.52 31.37 1.08
C ASN A 132 6.53 30.21 1.29
N SER A 133 5.26 30.51 1.56
CA SER A 133 4.21 29.50 1.67
C SER A 133 3.18 29.57 0.55
N THR A 134 2.83 28.42 -0.03
CA THR A 134 1.74 28.24 -0.99
C THR A 134 0.64 27.40 -0.35
N VAL A 135 -0.62 27.82 -0.45
CA VAL A 135 -1.79 27.07 0.02
C VAL A 135 -2.51 26.48 -1.18
N ILE A 136 -2.88 25.20 -1.11
CA ILE A 136 -3.67 24.52 -2.15
C ILE A 136 -4.91 23.93 -1.49
N GLY A 137 -6.10 24.24 -2.02
CA GLY A 137 -7.37 23.66 -1.61
C GLY A 137 -7.92 22.67 -2.64
N LEU A 138 -8.32 21.48 -2.20
CA LEU A 138 -8.97 20.45 -3.02
C LEU A 138 -10.32 20.06 -2.41
N GLU A 139 -11.34 20.04 -3.27
CA GLU A 139 -12.68 19.58 -2.91
C GLU A 139 -13.08 18.39 -3.78
N LEU A 140 -13.46 17.28 -3.17
CA LEU A 140 -13.99 16.09 -3.82
C LEU A 140 -15.32 15.66 -3.21
N HIS A 141 -16.18 15.07 -4.04
CA HIS A 141 -17.51 14.57 -3.68
C HIS A 141 -17.76 13.20 -4.32
N LEU A 142 -18.60 12.41 -3.67
CA LEU A 142 -19.10 11.14 -4.21
C LEU A 142 -20.54 11.29 -4.69
N GLY A 143 -20.83 10.79 -5.90
CA GLY A 143 -22.17 10.80 -6.48
C GLY A 143 -22.68 9.40 -6.85
N ASP A 144 -24.01 9.25 -6.87
CA ASP A 144 -24.68 8.07 -7.39
C ASP A 144 -24.70 8.14 -8.92
N PHE A 145 -24.06 7.16 -9.57
CA PHE A 145 -23.94 7.13 -11.03
C PHE A 145 -25.29 6.95 -11.73
N ARG A 146 -26.25 6.25 -11.12
CA ARG A 146 -27.56 5.96 -11.69
C ARG A 146 -28.43 7.21 -11.77
N THR A 147 -28.45 8.03 -10.72
CA THR A 147 -29.27 9.24 -10.64
C THR A 147 -28.51 10.50 -11.04
N ARG A 148 -27.18 10.43 -11.13
CA ARG A 148 -26.28 11.57 -11.37
C ARG A 148 -26.41 12.66 -10.30
N THR A 149 -26.71 12.27 -9.07
CA THR A 149 -26.82 13.18 -7.92
C THR A 149 -25.63 13.00 -6.99
N ILE A 150 -25.11 14.11 -6.44
CA ILE A 150 -24.12 14.06 -5.35
C ILE A 150 -24.80 13.51 -4.10
N ILE A 151 -24.11 12.62 -3.39
CA ILE A 151 -24.62 12.01 -2.15
C ILE A 151 -24.33 12.99 -1.00
N PRO A 152 -25.36 13.51 -0.30
CA PRO A 152 -25.15 14.46 0.79
C PRO A 152 -24.30 13.86 1.93
N GLY A 153 -23.34 14.64 2.43
CA GLY A 153 -22.43 14.24 3.50
C GLY A 153 -21.26 13.34 3.05
N LEU A 154 -21.17 13.01 1.77
CA LEU A 154 -20.02 12.32 1.16
C LEU A 154 -19.18 13.31 0.35
N ASP A 155 -18.64 14.29 1.06
CA ASP A 155 -17.72 15.31 0.57
C ASP A 155 -16.43 15.34 1.40
N SER A 156 -15.36 15.85 0.80
CA SER A 156 -14.06 16.09 1.42
C SER A 156 -13.51 17.41 0.91
N ALA A 157 -13.17 18.30 1.85
CA ALA A 157 -12.63 19.63 1.57
C ALA A 157 -11.36 19.80 2.42
N ASN A 158 -10.21 19.68 1.77
CA ASN A 158 -8.92 19.65 2.44
C ASN A 158 -7.96 20.67 1.79
N GLU A 159 -7.15 21.32 2.62
CA GLU A 159 -6.11 22.23 2.18
C GLU A 159 -4.73 21.82 2.71
N VAL A 160 -3.68 22.18 1.97
CA VAL A 160 -2.30 21.94 2.38
C VAL A 160 -1.47 23.20 2.18
N VAL A 161 -0.65 23.50 3.19
CA VAL A 161 0.30 24.61 3.16
C VAL A 161 1.69 24.08 2.85
N ILE A 162 2.20 24.41 1.67
CA ILE A 162 3.55 24.09 1.22
C ILE A 162 4.46 25.25 1.58
N SER A 163 5.38 25.03 2.53
CA SER A 163 6.42 26.01 2.85
C SER A 163 7.69 25.71 2.06
N ASN A 164 8.06 26.58 1.13
CA ASN A 164 9.38 26.59 0.50
C ASN A 164 10.33 27.42 1.35
N SER A 165 11.40 26.80 1.84
CA SER A 165 12.50 27.51 2.51
C SER A 165 13.75 27.44 1.66
N GLY A 166 14.21 28.59 1.17
CA GLY A 166 15.47 28.75 0.47
C GLY A 166 16.51 29.37 1.41
N GLN A 167 17.71 28.79 1.45
CA GLN A 167 18.88 29.35 2.11
C GLN A 167 19.89 29.71 1.02
N GLY A 168 20.22 31.00 0.90
CA GLY A 168 21.18 31.52 -0.08
C GLY A 168 22.38 32.18 0.61
N LEU A 169 23.58 31.88 0.11
CA LEU A 169 24.80 32.62 0.41
C LEU A 169 25.22 33.36 -0.86
N ASP A 170 25.13 34.69 -0.81
CA ASP A 170 25.49 35.58 -1.89
C ASP A 170 26.94 36.04 -1.67
N LEU A 171 27.83 35.69 -2.61
CA LEU A 171 29.22 36.12 -2.62
C LEU A 171 29.42 37.05 -3.82
N ALA A 172 29.59 38.34 -3.57
CA ALA A 172 29.80 39.34 -4.61
C ALA A 172 31.19 39.99 -4.43
N GLY A 173 32.06 39.80 -5.43
CA GLY A 173 33.38 40.44 -5.51
C GLY A 173 33.39 41.53 -6.57
N ARG A 174 33.89 42.73 -6.21
CA ARG A 174 34.06 43.85 -7.16
C ARG A 174 35.52 43.91 -7.64
N ILE A 175 35.75 43.67 -8.93
CA ILE A 175 37.05 43.89 -9.59
C ILE A 175 36.80 44.78 -10.82
N GLY A 176 37.08 46.08 -10.70
CA GLY A 176 36.85 47.05 -11.79
C GLY A 176 35.37 47.23 -12.17
N ASP A 177 35.09 47.97 -13.25
CA ASP A 177 33.74 48.41 -13.67
C ASP A 177 32.77 47.27 -14.09
N TYR A 178 33.10 46.00 -13.82
CA TYR A 178 32.26 44.83 -14.08
C TYR A 178 32.25 43.90 -12.85
N GLY A 179 31.11 43.83 -12.13
CA GLY A 179 30.90 42.92 -11.00
C GLY A 179 30.26 41.59 -11.44
N TRP A 180 30.75 40.47 -10.93
CA TRP A 180 30.18 39.13 -11.13
C TRP A 180 29.50 38.70 -9.82
N GLN A 181 28.21 38.34 -9.86
CA GLN A 181 27.45 37.86 -8.70
C GLN A 181 27.21 36.36 -8.80
N PHE A 182 27.63 35.60 -7.78
CA PHE A 182 27.36 34.18 -7.66
C PHE A 182 26.45 33.94 -6.45
N ASN A 183 25.26 33.40 -6.69
CA ASN A 183 24.32 33.00 -5.64
C ASN A 183 24.39 31.48 -5.50
N VAL A 184 24.81 30.99 -4.33
CA VAL A 184 24.83 29.55 -4.02
C VAL A 184 23.69 29.26 -3.04
N GLY A 185 22.61 28.65 -3.53
CA GLY A 185 21.41 28.34 -2.74
C GLY A 185 21.12 26.84 -2.64
N ARG A 186 20.57 26.40 -1.50
CA ARG A 186 20.04 25.03 -1.31
C ARG A 186 18.52 25.13 -1.10
N ASP A 187 17.76 24.82 -2.15
CA ASP A 187 16.30 24.89 -2.14
C ASP A 187 15.69 23.55 -1.69
N TYR A 188 14.92 23.58 -0.61
CA TYR A 188 14.03 22.47 -0.23
C TYR A 188 12.62 22.83 -0.68
N ALA A 189 12.20 22.31 -1.84
CA ALA A 189 10.84 22.48 -2.34
C ALA A 189 10.12 21.11 -2.36
N GLN A 190 9.09 20.95 -1.53
CA GLN A 190 8.06 19.93 -1.81
C GLN A 190 7.28 20.41 -3.04
N GLY A 191 7.34 19.65 -4.14
CA GLY A 191 6.63 20.03 -5.37
C GLY A 191 5.11 20.04 -5.17
N SER A 192 4.43 21.01 -5.79
CA SER A 192 2.95 21.15 -5.77
C SER A 192 2.21 19.86 -6.16
N GLY A 193 2.78 19.04 -7.05
CA GLY A 193 2.20 17.74 -7.42
C GLY A 193 2.25 16.67 -6.31
N ALA A 194 3.25 16.71 -5.42
CA ALA A 194 3.27 15.83 -4.25
C ALA A 194 2.19 16.21 -3.24
N ALA A 195 1.98 17.51 -3.05
CA ALA A 195 0.95 18.05 -2.18
C ALA A 195 -0.47 17.74 -2.67
N ILE A 196 -0.75 17.90 -3.99
CA ILE A 196 -2.05 17.48 -4.54
C ILE A 196 -2.25 15.98 -4.40
N ARG A 197 -1.23 15.14 -4.64
CA ARG A 197 -1.35 13.70 -4.39
C ARG A 197 -1.76 13.40 -2.95
N THR A 198 -1.14 14.06 -1.98
CA THR A 198 -1.50 13.94 -0.55
C THR A 198 -2.96 14.35 -0.31
N LEU A 199 -3.43 15.46 -0.86
CA LEU A 199 -4.84 15.88 -0.75
C LEU A 199 -5.81 14.88 -1.40
N VAL A 200 -5.48 14.37 -2.58
CA VAL A 200 -6.30 13.38 -3.29
C VAL A 200 -6.41 12.08 -2.51
N GLU A 201 -5.30 11.59 -1.97
CA GLU A 201 -5.29 10.36 -1.18
C GLU A 201 -6.12 10.52 0.11
N LEU A 202 -5.94 11.63 0.84
CA LEU A 202 -6.75 11.96 2.01
C LEU A 202 -8.24 12.03 1.66
N ALA A 203 -8.59 12.77 0.62
CA ALA A 203 -9.98 12.94 0.21
C ALA A 203 -10.61 11.61 -0.24
N THR A 204 -9.86 10.75 -0.94
CA THR A 204 -10.35 9.43 -1.35
C THR A 204 -10.55 8.51 -0.12
N ILE A 205 -9.65 8.54 0.87
CA ILE A 205 -9.79 7.82 2.14
C ILE A 205 -11.06 8.25 2.87
N GLU A 206 -11.28 9.56 3.01
CA GLU A 206 -12.49 10.10 3.67
C GLU A 206 -13.76 9.72 2.92
N LEU A 207 -13.82 9.92 1.60
CA LEU A 207 -15.01 9.64 0.81
C LEU A 207 -15.39 8.16 0.85
N THR A 208 -14.43 7.27 0.61
CA THR A 208 -14.65 5.83 0.62
C THR A 208 -14.93 5.31 2.03
N GLY A 209 -14.24 5.84 3.03
CA GLY A 209 -14.48 5.52 4.45
C GLY A 209 -15.86 5.93 4.94
N LYS A 210 -16.30 7.17 4.64
CA LYS A 210 -17.64 7.67 4.97
C LYS A 210 -18.73 6.86 4.26
N TRP A 211 -18.53 6.55 2.97
CA TRP A 211 -19.46 5.74 2.20
C TRP A 211 -19.61 4.32 2.76
N ALA A 212 -18.49 3.67 3.05
CA ALA A 212 -18.44 2.31 3.61
C ALA A 212 -18.81 2.23 5.10
N ARG A 213 -18.89 3.38 5.80
CA ARG A 213 -19.13 3.49 7.25
C ARG A 213 -18.09 2.74 8.10
N VAL A 214 -16.86 2.69 7.63
CA VAL A 214 -15.72 2.11 8.38
C VAL A 214 -15.00 3.20 9.19
N PRO A 215 -14.30 2.85 10.29
CA PRO A 215 -13.61 3.82 11.13
C PRO A 215 -12.31 4.35 10.51
N TYR A 216 -12.41 5.00 9.35
CA TYR A 216 -11.28 5.43 8.51
C TYR A 216 -10.30 6.38 9.21
N TRP A 217 -10.76 7.14 10.22
CA TRP A 217 -9.91 8.02 11.02
C TRP A 217 -8.76 7.27 11.70
N GLN A 218 -8.94 5.98 12.01
CA GLN A 218 -7.86 5.14 12.56
C GLN A 218 -6.68 5.01 11.58
N CYS A 219 -6.96 4.97 10.28
CA CYS A 219 -5.94 4.92 9.24
C CYS A 219 -5.27 6.28 8.99
N LEU A 220 -5.94 7.38 9.34
CA LEU A 220 -5.38 8.73 9.26
C LEU A 220 -4.48 9.06 10.46
N THR A 221 -4.75 8.48 11.64
CA THR A 221 -3.89 8.61 12.84
C THR A 221 -2.58 7.84 12.75
N LEU A 222 -2.35 7.10 11.67
CA LEU A 222 -1.06 6.46 11.38
C LEU A 222 -0.05 7.52 10.88
N GLU A 223 0.28 8.50 11.73
CA GLU A 223 1.18 9.65 11.48
C GLU A 223 2.66 9.27 11.25
N GLN A 224 2.94 8.03 10.85
CA GLN A 224 4.28 7.50 10.68
C GLN A 224 4.96 7.97 9.39
N ASN A 225 4.26 8.77 8.57
CA ASN A 225 4.82 9.44 7.39
C ASN A 225 4.96 10.95 7.58
N HIS A 226 4.77 11.47 8.80
CA HIS A 226 4.98 12.88 9.09
C HIS A 226 6.46 13.27 8.84
N PRO A 227 6.77 14.44 8.28
CA PRO A 227 8.16 14.86 8.04
C PRO A 227 9.03 14.84 9.29
N GLU A 228 8.46 15.12 10.47
CA GLU A 228 9.15 14.99 11.77
C GLU A 228 9.49 13.53 12.10
N PHE A 229 8.59 12.59 11.78
CA PHE A 229 8.83 11.16 11.97
C PHE A 229 9.99 10.67 11.12
N GLN A 230 9.97 11.05 9.85
CA GLN A 230 11.03 10.74 8.90
C GLN A 230 12.37 11.32 9.33
N ARG A 231 12.37 12.55 9.85
CA ARG A 231 13.58 13.19 10.37
C ARG A 231 14.10 12.47 11.60
N GLN A 232 13.24 12.16 12.57
CA GLN A 232 13.65 11.50 13.80
C GLN A 232 14.21 10.09 13.56
N LEU A 233 13.61 9.31 12.65
CA LEU A 233 14.16 8.00 12.27
C LEU A 233 15.48 8.15 11.51
N ARG A 234 15.65 9.22 10.71
CA ARG A 234 16.93 9.52 10.07
C ARG A 234 18.00 9.86 11.09
N ASP A 235 17.68 10.69 12.08
CA ASP A 235 18.62 11.01 13.16
C ASP A 235 19.06 9.73 13.91
N TRP A 236 18.13 8.81 14.21
CA TRP A 236 18.46 7.51 14.82
C TRP A 236 19.23 6.56 13.90
N TYR A 237 19.05 6.66 12.58
CA TYR A 237 19.85 5.92 11.62
C TYR A 237 21.27 6.49 11.55
N ASP A 238 21.43 7.81 11.60
CA ASP A 238 22.74 8.45 11.55
C ASP A 238 23.52 8.28 12.88
N GLU A 239 22.82 8.00 14.00
CA GLU A 239 23.42 7.58 15.29
C GLU A 239 24.08 6.18 15.24
N GLY A 240 23.60 5.29 14.38
CA GLY A 240 24.00 3.89 14.32
C GLY A 240 25.01 3.59 13.20
N GLU A 241 25.75 2.49 13.36
CA GLU A 241 26.62 1.97 12.28
C GLU A 241 25.88 0.96 11.40
N ALA A 242 26.39 0.73 10.19
CA ALA A 242 25.80 -0.20 9.21
C ALA A 242 25.55 -1.61 9.78
N ALA A 243 26.45 -2.12 10.63
CA ALA A 243 26.29 -3.41 11.30
C ALA A 243 25.10 -3.42 12.28
N ILE A 244 24.88 -2.32 13.00
CA ILE A 244 23.75 -2.16 13.90
C ILE A 244 22.44 -2.06 13.10
N HIS A 245 22.43 -1.34 11.98
CA HIS A 245 21.25 -1.26 11.09
C HIS A 245 20.82 -2.63 10.58
N GLN A 246 21.78 -3.44 10.13
CA GLN A 246 21.53 -4.81 9.70
C GLN A 246 21.01 -5.68 10.83
N GLY A 247 21.59 -5.56 12.04
CA GLY A 247 21.11 -6.25 13.23
C GLY A 247 19.68 -5.86 13.60
N LEU A 248 19.37 -4.56 13.55
CA LEU A 248 18.04 -4.02 13.86
C LEU A 248 16.98 -4.55 12.88
N VAL A 249 17.28 -4.48 11.59
CA VAL A 249 16.40 -5.02 10.54
C VAL A 249 16.24 -6.52 10.68
N LYS A 250 17.32 -7.28 10.91
CA LYS A 250 17.25 -8.73 11.13
C LYS A 250 16.25 -9.10 12.23
N ARG A 251 16.30 -8.40 13.35
CA ARG A 251 15.45 -8.68 14.51
C ARG A 251 13.99 -8.29 14.25
N SER A 252 13.76 -7.20 13.53
CA SER A 252 12.43 -6.85 13.00
C SER A 252 11.90 -7.93 12.05
N LEU A 253 12.71 -8.43 11.12
CA LEU A 253 12.33 -9.49 10.18
C LEU A 253 11.98 -10.81 10.89
N ILE A 254 12.62 -11.13 12.02
CA ILE A 254 12.23 -12.26 12.87
C ILE A 254 10.83 -12.04 13.43
N SER A 255 10.55 -10.85 13.98
CA SER A 255 9.22 -10.54 14.53
C SER A 255 8.12 -10.48 13.47
N ALA A 256 8.48 -10.12 12.24
CA ALA A 256 7.57 -10.14 11.09
C ALA A 256 7.45 -11.53 10.43
N GLY A 257 8.31 -12.50 10.78
CA GLY A 257 8.26 -13.88 10.32
C GLY A 257 8.93 -14.15 8.97
N TYR A 258 9.77 -13.23 8.49
CA TYR A 258 10.62 -13.46 7.30
C TYR A 258 11.87 -14.28 7.62
N LEU A 259 12.25 -14.34 8.91
CA LEU A 259 13.36 -15.12 9.43
C LEU A 259 12.87 -15.98 10.61
N GLY A 260 13.52 -17.13 10.81
CA GLY A 260 13.25 -18.01 11.94
C GLY A 260 13.78 -17.43 13.25
N ALA A 261 13.22 -17.85 14.39
CA ALA A 261 13.67 -17.41 15.72
C ALA A 261 15.13 -17.81 16.03
N GLN A 262 15.68 -18.81 15.34
CA GLN A 262 17.07 -19.26 15.49
C GLN A 262 18.05 -18.60 14.51
N SER A 263 17.57 -17.67 13.68
CA SER A 263 18.35 -16.95 12.66
C SER A 263 19.28 -15.87 13.25
N ASP A 264 19.40 -15.79 14.58
CA ASP A 264 20.23 -14.79 15.27
C ASP A 264 21.71 -14.87 14.91
N LYS A 265 22.20 -16.06 14.57
CA LYS A 265 23.58 -16.30 14.15
C LYS A 265 23.86 -15.98 12.67
N LEU A 266 22.84 -15.61 11.88
CA LEU A 266 23.06 -15.22 10.49
C LEU A 266 23.94 -13.97 10.41
N THR A 267 25.00 -14.08 9.61
CA THR A 267 25.84 -12.95 9.25
C THR A 267 25.07 -12.04 8.28
N ALA A 268 25.38 -10.74 8.32
CA ALA A 268 24.68 -9.75 7.51
C ALA A 268 24.88 -9.93 6.00
N ASN A 269 25.89 -10.67 5.56
CA ASN A 269 26.14 -10.97 4.15
C ASN A 269 25.61 -12.34 3.73
N SER A 270 24.93 -13.07 4.62
CA SER A 270 24.34 -14.36 4.26
C SER A 270 23.31 -14.21 3.15
N THR A 271 23.28 -15.18 2.24
CA THR A 271 22.29 -15.21 1.15
C THR A 271 20.86 -15.31 1.71
N GLU A 272 20.68 -16.03 2.82
CA GLU A 272 19.40 -16.15 3.52
C GLU A 272 18.88 -14.79 4.01
N PHE A 273 19.73 -13.97 4.64
CA PHE A 273 19.34 -12.64 5.10
C PHE A 273 18.97 -11.71 3.94
N ARG A 274 19.77 -11.69 2.86
CA ARG A 274 19.48 -10.87 1.67
C ARG A 274 18.16 -11.26 1.01
N LEU A 275 17.86 -12.56 0.92
CA LEU A 275 16.57 -13.04 0.40
C LEU A 275 15.40 -12.65 1.31
N ALA A 276 15.57 -12.70 2.64
CA ALA A 276 14.55 -12.26 3.58
C ALA A 276 14.27 -10.75 3.46
N VAL A 277 15.32 -9.93 3.32
CA VAL A 277 15.19 -8.49 3.06
C VAL A 277 14.48 -8.23 1.73
N ALA A 278 14.84 -8.95 0.67
CA ALA A 278 14.20 -8.80 -0.63
C ALA A 278 12.70 -9.15 -0.61
N ARG A 279 12.31 -10.21 0.12
CA ARG A 279 10.90 -10.58 0.32
C ARG A 279 10.14 -9.50 1.10
N PHE A 280 10.74 -9.00 2.18
CA PHE A 280 10.17 -7.90 2.94
C PHE A 280 9.99 -6.64 2.07
N GLN A 281 10.99 -6.29 1.26
CA GLN A 281 10.89 -5.18 0.30
C GLN A 281 9.74 -5.38 -0.68
N ALA A 282 9.59 -6.57 -1.26
CA ALA A 282 8.50 -6.88 -2.19
C ALA A 282 7.13 -6.73 -1.52
N ASP A 283 6.96 -7.33 -0.34
CA ASP A 283 5.70 -7.33 0.42
C ASP A 283 5.30 -5.93 0.91
N GLN A 284 6.28 -5.07 1.19
CA GLN A 284 6.07 -3.66 1.54
C GLN A 284 5.99 -2.74 0.31
N GLY A 285 6.04 -3.27 -0.91
CA GLY A 285 5.97 -2.50 -2.15
C GLY A 285 7.16 -1.55 -2.39
N MET A 286 8.33 -1.92 -1.85
CA MET A 286 9.60 -1.20 -1.98
C MET A 286 10.38 -1.66 -3.22
N VAL A 287 11.44 -0.93 -3.57
CA VAL A 287 12.39 -1.39 -4.59
C VAL A 287 13.17 -2.58 -4.03
N VAL A 288 13.07 -3.72 -4.72
CA VAL A 288 13.69 -4.97 -4.27
C VAL A 288 15.16 -4.99 -4.68
N ASN A 289 16.06 -4.91 -3.71
CA ASN A 289 17.51 -5.00 -3.89
C ASN A 289 18.21 -5.90 -2.84
N GLY A 290 17.47 -6.35 -1.81
CA GLY A 290 18.01 -7.19 -0.73
C GLY A 290 19.02 -6.48 0.19
N ALA A 291 19.17 -5.17 0.06
CA ALA A 291 20.10 -4.35 0.84
C ALA A 291 19.38 -3.64 1.99
N VAL A 292 20.10 -3.43 3.09
CA VAL A 292 19.60 -2.65 4.25
C VAL A 292 20.02 -1.19 4.08
N ASP A 293 19.24 -0.45 3.31
CA ASP A 293 19.34 1.01 3.20
C ASP A 293 18.41 1.71 4.20
N PHE A 294 18.44 3.05 4.23
CA PHE A 294 17.57 3.83 5.10
C PHE A 294 16.10 3.49 4.90
N ALA A 295 15.63 3.35 3.65
CA ALA A 295 14.22 3.04 3.37
C ALA A 295 13.80 1.69 3.95
N THR A 296 14.66 0.67 3.85
CA THR A 296 14.43 -0.65 4.42
C THR A 296 14.45 -0.61 5.95
N TYR A 297 15.42 0.07 6.54
CA TYR A 297 15.53 0.29 7.99
C TYR A 297 14.27 0.97 8.54
N GLU A 298 13.90 2.07 7.91
CA GLU A 298 12.79 2.91 8.31
C GLU A 298 11.48 2.11 8.25
N ARG A 299 11.22 1.41 7.14
CA ARG A 299 10.05 0.55 7.00
C ARG A 299 10.02 -0.59 8.03
N ALA A 300 11.16 -1.21 8.31
CA ALA A 300 11.25 -2.33 9.24
C ALA A 300 11.05 -1.93 10.70
N LEU A 301 11.51 -0.73 11.10
CA LEU A 301 11.45 -0.30 12.50
C LEU A 301 10.24 0.58 12.82
N ARG A 302 9.56 1.12 11.81
CA ARG A 302 8.38 1.97 11.97
C ARG A 302 7.30 1.37 12.90
N GLY A 303 7.04 0.07 12.78
CA GLY A 303 6.09 -0.65 13.64
C GLY A 303 6.51 -0.76 15.11
N PHE A 304 7.74 -0.37 15.44
CA PHE A 304 8.33 -0.35 16.78
C PHE A 304 8.65 1.08 17.25
N VAL A 305 7.88 2.05 16.75
CA VAL A 305 7.95 3.46 17.16
C VAL A 305 6.54 3.94 17.49
N ILE A 306 6.39 4.58 18.66
CA ILE A 306 5.11 5.12 19.14
C ILE A 306 5.28 6.58 19.52
N LEU A 307 4.17 7.31 19.59
CA LEU A 307 4.11 8.62 20.22
C LEU A 307 4.05 8.44 21.75
N GLY A 308 4.99 9.04 22.46
CA GLY A 308 4.99 9.14 23.91
C GLY A 308 3.92 10.11 24.41
N ALA A 309 3.66 10.08 25.72
CA ALA A 309 2.69 10.97 26.37
C ALA A 309 3.04 12.47 26.24
N ASP A 310 4.29 12.78 25.91
CA ASP A 310 4.80 14.13 25.64
C ASP A 310 4.69 14.54 24.15
N GLY A 311 4.05 13.72 23.32
CA GLY A 311 3.91 13.94 21.88
C GLY A 311 5.19 13.72 21.09
N ARG A 312 6.25 13.17 21.70
CA ARG A 312 7.51 12.86 21.02
C ARG A 312 7.57 11.39 20.61
N LEU A 313 8.33 11.11 19.57
CA LEU A 313 8.54 9.73 19.12
C LEU A 313 9.45 8.98 20.06
N THR A 314 9.05 7.76 20.40
CA THR A 314 9.76 6.87 21.30
C THR A 314 9.95 5.49 20.65
N ARG A 315 11.15 4.93 20.83
CA ARG A 315 11.53 3.60 20.34
C ARG A 315 10.97 2.53 21.27
N VAL A 316 10.45 1.44 20.72
CA VAL A 316 9.85 0.33 21.48
C VAL A 316 10.72 -0.91 21.34
N GLY A 317 11.43 -1.28 22.41
CA GLY A 317 12.21 -2.51 22.48
C GLY A 317 13.58 -2.50 21.78
N TRP A 318 14.02 -1.40 21.17
CA TRP A 318 15.30 -1.29 20.46
C TRP A 318 16.06 0.02 20.74
N ARG A 319 17.36 0.08 20.41
CA ARG A 319 18.24 1.26 20.53
C ARG A 319 18.99 1.51 19.22
N ALA A 320 19.30 2.76 18.90
CA ALA A 320 20.04 3.09 17.67
C ALA A 320 21.46 2.50 17.62
N THR A 321 22.06 2.27 18.80
CA THR A 321 23.45 1.82 18.95
C THR A 321 23.60 0.33 19.30
N ASN A 322 22.49 -0.38 19.53
CA ASN A 322 22.50 -1.82 19.79
C ASN A 322 21.24 -2.49 19.22
N ALA A 323 21.45 -3.57 18.45
CA ALA A 323 20.40 -4.36 17.84
C ALA A 323 19.68 -5.32 18.79
N GLU A 324 20.26 -5.61 19.96
CA GLU A 324 19.67 -6.50 20.95
C GLU A 324 18.36 -5.92 21.52
N PRO A 325 17.30 -6.74 21.63
CA PRO A 325 16.08 -6.32 22.30
C PRO A 325 16.37 -5.88 23.74
N ILE A 326 15.76 -4.77 24.16
CA ILE A 326 15.91 -4.28 25.52
C ILE A 326 15.33 -5.32 26.50
N PRO A 327 16.11 -5.81 27.49
CA PRO A 327 15.61 -6.78 28.47
C PRO A 327 14.40 -6.26 29.26
N ALA A 328 13.51 -7.16 29.68
CA ALA A 328 12.30 -6.83 30.45
C ALA A 328 12.60 -6.03 31.74
N ASN A 329 13.76 -6.28 32.35
CA ASN A 329 14.16 -5.61 33.60
C ASN A 329 14.61 -4.15 33.39
N ASP A 330 15.04 -3.79 32.17
CA ASP A 330 15.51 -2.44 31.83
C ASP A 330 14.43 -1.62 31.10
N ALA A 331 13.28 -2.22 30.82
CA ALA A 331 12.19 -1.61 30.08
C ALA A 331 11.18 -0.93 31.01
N LYS A 332 10.66 0.23 30.60
CA LYS A 332 9.50 0.84 31.26
C LYS A 332 8.25 -0.01 30.93
N PRO A 333 7.25 -0.11 31.82
CA PRO A 333 6.00 -0.80 31.52
C PRO A 333 5.40 -0.30 30.19
N GLY A 334 5.18 -1.20 29.23
CA GLY A 334 4.64 -0.88 27.90
C GLY A 334 5.68 -0.55 26.82
N SER A 335 6.96 -0.39 27.13
CA SER A 335 8.00 0.00 26.13
C SER A 335 8.64 -1.16 25.36
N GLN A 336 8.08 -2.37 25.45
CA GLN A 336 8.61 -3.57 24.77
C GLN A 336 7.71 -4.09 23.65
N MET A 337 6.43 -3.70 23.65
CA MET A 337 5.44 -4.22 22.73
C MET A 337 4.66 -3.09 22.08
N VAL A 338 4.33 -3.27 20.82
CA VAL A 338 3.43 -2.37 20.09
C VAL A 338 2.14 -3.12 19.77
N ALA A 339 1.02 -2.46 20.04
CA ALA A 339 -0.27 -2.91 19.53
C ALA A 339 -0.33 -2.59 18.02
N THR A 340 -0.39 -3.64 17.21
CA THR A 340 -0.59 -3.52 15.77
C THR A 340 -1.98 -4.04 15.42
N ALA A 341 -2.46 -3.73 14.21
CA ALA A 341 -3.69 -4.32 13.68
C ALA A 341 -3.65 -5.87 13.67
N GLU A 342 -2.45 -6.46 13.65
CA GLU A 342 -2.23 -7.90 13.64
C GLU A 342 -2.05 -8.50 15.05
N GLY A 343 -2.20 -7.69 16.10
CA GLY A 343 -2.04 -8.05 17.51
C GLY A 343 -0.86 -7.36 18.19
N VAL A 344 -0.54 -7.77 19.42
CA VAL A 344 0.59 -7.24 20.19
C VAL A 344 1.88 -7.91 19.73
N ARG A 345 2.88 -7.11 19.35
CA ARG A 345 4.18 -7.59 18.86
C ARG A 345 5.33 -6.95 19.63
N GLY A 346 6.26 -7.78 20.08
CA GLY A 346 7.52 -7.33 20.66
C GLY A 346 8.63 -7.28 19.61
N TYR A 347 9.50 -6.28 19.69
CA TYR A 347 10.67 -6.20 18.82
C TYR A 347 11.59 -7.42 19.05
N GLY A 348 11.86 -8.18 17.99
CA GLY A 348 12.65 -9.41 18.07
C GLY A 348 11.95 -10.63 18.69
N ALA A 349 10.66 -10.52 19.01
CA ALA A 349 9.87 -11.66 19.46
C ALA A 349 9.62 -12.64 18.29
N ALA A 350 9.22 -13.87 18.60
CA ALA A 350 8.82 -14.84 17.58
C ALA A 350 7.59 -14.32 16.80
N ALA A 351 7.56 -14.58 15.50
CA ALA A 351 6.47 -14.16 14.65
C ALA A 351 5.14 -14.82 15.04
N GLN A 352 4.06 -14.06 14.87
CA GLN A 352 2.70 -14.58 15.01
C GLN A 352 2.41 -15.68 13.94
N PRO A 353 1.44 -16.57 14.18
CA PRO A 353 1.01 -17.56 13.18
C PRO A 353 0.57 -16.89 11.87
N ILE A 354 0.75 -17.61 10.74
CA ILE A 354 0.25 -17.15 9.43
C ILE A 354 -1.27 -17.12 9.50
N LYS A 355 -1.88 -15.98 9.17
CA LYS A 355 -3.31 -15.89 8.92
C LYS A 355 -3.55 -16.06 7.43
N LEU A 356 -4.47 -16.94 7.09
CA LEU A 356 -4.96 -17.18 5.74
C LEU A 356 -6.45 -16.86 5.75
N ASP A 357 -6.85 -15.96 4.87
CA ASP A 357 -8.24 -15.56 4.65
C ASP A 357 -8.65 -16.07 3.26
N LEU A 358 -9.78 -16.77 3.19
CA LEU A 358 -10.33 -17.40 2.00
C LEU A 358 -11.78 -16.94 1.87
N GLN A 359 -12.11 -16.30 0.75
CA GLN A 359 -13.43 -15.71 0.54
C GLN A 359 -14.03 -16.14 -0.80
N VAL A 360 -15.36 -16.15 -0.84
CA VAL A 360 -16.13 -16.26 -2.08
C VAL A 360 -16.45 -14.84 -2.56
N GLU A 361 -16.16 -14.56 -3.83
CA GLU A 361 -16.17 -13.22 -4.43
C GLU A 361 -17.36 -13.02 -5.39
N ASN A 362 -18.21 -14.04 -5.54
CA ASN A 362 -19.44 -13.96 -6.32
C ASN A 362 -20.33 -12.80 -5.84
N LEU A 363 -20.86 -12.03 -6.79
CA LEU A 363 -21.78 -10.91 -6.54
C LEU A 363 -23.21 -11.41 -6.30
N VAL A 364 -23.38 -12.40 -5.44
CA VAL A 364 -24.66 -12.99 -5.05
C VAL A 364 -24.97 -12.69 -3.58
N PRO A 365 -26.26 -12.56 -3.20
CA PRO A 365 -26.65 -12.27 -1.82
C PRO A 365 -26.26 -13.36 -0.82
N ASP A 366 -26.42 -14.63 -1.19
CA ASP A 366 -25.99 -15.78 -0.40
C ASP A 366 -24.81 -16.46 -1.09
N ARG A 367 -23.64 -16.41 -0.46
CA ARG A 367 -22.38 -16.98 -0.99
C ARG A 367 -22.14 -18.41 -0.54
N SER A 368 -23.13 -19.06 0.07
CA SER A 368 -23.07 -20.45 0.53
C SER A 368 -23.89 -21.41 -0.35
N VAL A 369 -24.73 -20.87 -1.25
CA VAL A 369 -25.62 -21.63 -2.12
C VAL A 369 -25.42 -21.17 -3.56
N PHE A 370 -25.21 -22.13 -4.46
CA PHE A 370 -25.00 -21.90 -5.89
C PHE A 370 -25.88 -22.86 -6.69
N GLU A 371 -26.38 -22.40 -7.84
CA GLU A 371 -27.07 -23.26 -8.80
C GLU A 371 -26.03 -24.07 -9.59
N SER A 372 -26.40 -25.30 -10.00
CA SER A 372 -25.50 -26.14 -10.79
C SER A 372 -25.13 -25.45 -12.11
N GLY A 373 -23.84 -25.32 -12.38
CA GLY A 373 -23.28 -24.58 -13.51
C GLY A 373 -22.91 -23.12 -13.21
N ASP A 374 -23.21 -22.58 -12.02
CA ASP A 374 -22.77 -21.24 -11.63
C ASP A 374 -21.23 -21.19 -11.55
N GLN A 375 -20.63 -20.16 -12.15
CA GLN A 375 -19.19 -19.92 -12.00
C GLN A 375 -18.88 -19.43 -10.59
N ILE A 376 -17.91 -20.05 -9.93
CA ILE A 376 -17.47 -19.71 -8.57
C ILE A 376 -16.15 -18.95 -8.63
N PHE A 377 -16.09 -17.82 -7.93
CA PHE A 377 -14.91 -16.98 -7.82
C PHE A 377 -14.46 -16.96 -6.36
N LEU A 378 -13.21 -17.37 -6.11
CA LEU A 378 -12.63 -17.43 -4.78
C LEU A 378 -11.40 -16.53 -4.70
N SER A 379 -11.18 -15.92 -3.55
CA SER A 379 -9.94 -15.22 -3.27
C SER A 379 -9.26 -15.73 -2.02
N ALA A 380 -7.94 -15.85 -2.07
CA ALA A 380 -7.12 -16.23 -0.92
C ALA A 380 -6.06 -15.15 -0.65
N THR A 381 -5.92 -14.76 0.62
CA THR A 381 -4.96 -13.76 1.08
C THR A 381 -4.20 -14.28 2.30
N VAL A 382 -2.88 -14.10 2.29
CA VAL A 382 -2.00 -14.48 3.42
C VAL A 382 -1.42 -13.26 4.11
N SER A 383 -1.32 -13.30 5.44
CA SER A 383 -0.80 -12.19 6.24
C SER A 383 0.71 -11.98 6.10
N ARG A 384 1.44 -12.99 5.62
CA ARG A 384 2.88 -12.91 5.30
C ARG A 384 3.21 -13.79 4.09
N ALA A 385 4.31 -13.48 3.40
CA ALA A 385 4.78 -14.32 2.30
C ALA A 385 4.92 -15.78 2.76
N SER A 386 4.28 -16.68 2.01
CA SER A 386 4.13 -18.09 2.38
C SER A 386 3.89 -18.93 1.14
N TYR A 387 4.04 -20.24 1.28
CA TYR A 387 3.69 -21.20 0.23
C TYR A 387 2.22 -21.58 0.39
N LEU A 388 1.40 -21.29 -0.63
CA LEU A 388 -0.04 -21.49 -0.64
C LEU A 388 -0.40 -22.72 -1.46
N TYR A 389 -1.16 -23.63 -0.85
CA TYR A 389 -1.71 -24.82 -1.48
C TYR A 389 -3.22 -24.82 -1.33
N CYS A 390 -3.94 -24.88 -2.43
CA CYS A 390 -5.41 -24.88 -2.41
C CYS A 390 -5.94 -26.14 -3.06
N TYR A 391 -6.91 -26.77 -2.41
CA TYR A 391 -7.56 -28.00 -2.84
C TYR A 391 -9.07 -27.81 -2.82
N MET A 392 -9.74 -28.40 -3.80
CA MET A 392 -11.19 -28.43 -3.91
C MET A 392 -11.68 -29.87 -3.71
N ASN A 393 -12.72 -30.02 -2.91
CA ASN A 393 -13.51 -31.23 -2.84
C ASN A 393 -14.83 -31.00 -3.57
N GLU A 394 -15.06 -31.77 -4.62
CA GLU A 394 -16.32 -31.77 -5.37
C GLU A 394 -17.43 -32.49 -4.61
N ALA A 395 -18.69 -32.31 -5.04
CA ALA A 395 -19.85 -32.97 -4.45
C ALA A 395 -19.74 -34.51 -4.48
N GLY A 396 -19.05 -35.07 -5.48
CA GLY A 396 -18.75 -36.51 -5.57
C GLY A 396 -17.69 -37.02 -4.59
N GLY A 397 -17.07 -36.13 -3.81
CA GLY A 397 -15.99 -36.43 -2.87
C GLY A 397 -14.59 -36.51 -3.50
N ASN A 398 -14.48 -36.18 -4.80
CA ASN A 398 -13.20 -36.11 -5.49
C ASN A 398 -12.41 -34.90 -5.01
N LEU A 399 -11.11 -35.09 -4.78
CA LEU A 399 -10.20 -34.02 -4.41
C LEU A 399 -9.39 -33.57 -5.63
N ILE A 400 -9.28 -32.26 -5.83
CA ILE A 400 -8.52 -31.64 -6.93
C ILE A 400 -7.59 -30.58 -6.35
N ARG A 401 -6.33 -30.53 -6.82
CA ARG A 401 -5.41 -29.43 -6.46
C ARG A 401 -5.66 -28.22 -7.37
N LEU A 402 -6.07 -27.11 -6.78
CA LEU A 402 -6.22 -25.82 -7.46
C LEU A 402 -4.90 -25.06 -7.56
N LEU A 403 -4.10 -25.04 -6.49
CA LEU A 403 -2.79 -24.38 -6.45
C LEU A 403 -1.74 -25.24 -5.73
N PRO A 404 -0.46 -25.21 -6.18
CA PRO A 404 0.02 -24.57 -7.41
C PRO A 404 -0.48 -25.30 -8.68
N ASN A 405 -0.54 -24.60 -9.82
CA ASN A 405 -0.98 -25.13 -11.12
C ASN A 405 -0.16 -24.57 -12.29
N ALA A 406 -0.48 -24.92 -13.54
CA ALA A 406 0.29 -24.50 -14.71
C ALA A 406 0.33 -22.98 -14.93
N THR A 407 -0.72 -22.25 -14.54
CA THR A 407 -0.78 -20.78 -14.64
C THR A 407 -0.17 -20.07 -13.42
N HIS A 408 -0.09 -20.78 -12.29
CA HIS A 408 0.52 -20.33 -11.05
C HIS A 408 1.50 -21.41 -10.56
N PRO A 409 2.64 -21.59 -11.26
CA PRO A 409 3.55 -22.71 -11.00
C PRO A 409 4.32 -22.55 -9.69
N GLN A 410 4.46 -21.31 -9.21
CA GLN A 410 5.10 -21.02 -7.94
C GLN A 410 4.04 -21.07 -6.82
N ALA A 411 4.25 -21.96 -5.85
CA ALA A 411 3.43 -22.00 -4.63
C ALA A 411 3.68 -20.78 -3.72
N MET A 412 4.83 -20.12 -3.86
CA MET A 412 5.18 -18.94 -3.07
C MET A 412 4.32 -17.75 -3.48
N VAL A 413 3.62 -17.17 -2.50
CA VAL A 413 2.78 -15.98 -2.67
C VAL A 413 3.24 -14.88 -1.72
N SER A 414 3.13 -13.62 -2.14
CA SER A 414 3.52 -12.47 -1.33
C SER A 414 2.50 -12.15 -0.23
N ALA A 415 2.96 -11.50 0.84
CA ALA A 415 2.07 -11.01 1.88
C ALA A 415 1.07 -10.02 1.32
N ASN A 416 -0.15 -10.05 1.85
CA ASN A 416 -1.17 -9.08 1.52
C ASN A 416 -1.45 -8.92 0.01
N GLN A 417 -1.26 -10.01 -0.74
CA GLN A 417 -1.63 -10.12 -2.14
C GLN A 417 -2.82 -11.08 -2.25
N THR A 418 -3.88 -10.62 -2.91
CA THR A 418 -5.05 -11.44 -3.19
C THR A 418 -4.79 -12.34 -4.38
N ILE A 419 -4.80 -13.65 -4.13
CA ILE A 419 -4.73 -14.69 -5.16
C ILE A 419 -6.14 -15.06 -5.56
N ARG A 420 -6.43 -15.00 -6.86
CA ARG A 420 -7.76 -15.22 -7.44
C ARG A 420 -7.86 -16.62 -8.03
N LEU A 421 -8.95 -17.31 -7.72
CA LEU A 421 -9.19 -18.72 -7.99
C LEU A 421 -10.61 -18.90 -8.57
N PRO A 422 -10.78 -18.99 -9.91
CA PRO A 422 -9.78 -18.75 -10.95
C PRO A 422 -9.40 -17.26 -11.07
N ASP A 423 -8.38 -16.91 -11.85
CA ASP A 423 -8.04 -15.48 -12.05
C ASP A 423 -9.01 -14.79 -13.03
N TRP A 424 -10.17 -14.38 -12.53
CA TRP A 424 -11.22 -13.72 -13.33
C TRP A 424 -10.87 -12.31 -13.81
N MET A 425 -9.72 -11.75 -13.42
CA MET A 425 -9.21 -10.51 -14.02
C MET A 425 -8.31 -10.75 -15.22
N SER A 426 -7.79 -11.97 -15.37
CA SER A 426 -7.10 -12.36 -16.59
C SER A 426 -8.10 -12.47 -17.74
N PRO A 427 -7.80 -11.93 -18.94
CA PRO A 427 -8.65 -12.13 -20.12
C PRO A 427 -8.72 -13.61 -20.54
N THR A 428 -7.75 -14.42 -20.12
CA THR A 428 -7.71 -15.87 -20.37
C THR A 428 -7.38 -16.59 -19.06
N PRO A 429 -8.38 -16.87 -18.21
CA PRO A 429 -8.15 -17.59 -16.96
C PRO A 429 -7.66 -19.00 -17.25
N GLY A 430 -6.71 -19.49 -16.44
CA GLY A 430 -6.10 -20.81 -16.63
C GLY A 430 -7.03 -22.00 -16.46
N PHE A 431 -8.15 -21.79 -15.79
CA PHE A 431 -9.21 -22.75 -15.52
C PHE A 431 -10.48 -22.00 -15.12
N MET A 432 -11.61 -22.71 -15.06
CA MET A 432 -12.86 -22.21 -14.49
C MET A 432 -13.25 -23.11 -13.32
N LEU A 433 -13.97 -22.54 -12.36
CA LEU A 433 -14.61 -23.29 -11.28
C LEU A 433 -16.10 -23.11 -11.46
N ASP A 434 -16.82 -24.20 -11.67
CA ASP A 434 -18.26 -24.20 -11.81
C ASP A 434 -18.85 -25.06 -10.68
N ALA A 435 -19.98 -24.64 -10.13
CA ALA A 435 -20.74 -25.43 -9.18
C ALA A 435 -21.18 -26.72 -9.86
N GLY A 436 -20.67 -27.87 -9.39
CA GLY A 436 -20.82 -29.14 -10.07
C GLY A 436 -22.19 -29.79 -9.87
N LEU A 437 -22.19 -31.07 -9.52
CA LEU A 437 -23.41 -31.81 -9.20
C LEU A 437 -24.01 -31.30 -7.88
N PRO A 438 -25.34 -31.43 -7.68
CA PRO A 438 -25.96 -31.11 -6.40
C PRO A 438 -25.28 -31.84 -5.23
N GLY A 439 -24.79 -31.08 -4.25
CA GLY A 439 -24.11 -31.62 -3.08
C GLY A 439 -23.29 -30.56 -2.36
N GLN A 440 -22.42 -31.00 -1.44
CA GLN A 440 -21.51 -30.10 -0.72
C GLN A 440 -20.14 -30.08 -1.39
N GLU A 441 -19.75 -28.90 -1.84
CA GLU A 441 -18.40 -28.62 -2.32
C GLU A 441 -17.65 -27.79 -1.29
N ALA A 442 -16.33 -27.97 -1.21
CA ALA A 442 -15.50 -27.23 -0.27
C ALA A 442 -14.13 -26.94 -0.86
N VAL A 443 -13.65 -25.72 -0.66
CA VAL A 443 -12.26 -25.36 -0.94
C VAL A 443 -11.51 -25.18 0.37
N MET A 444 -10.32 -25.77 0.43
CA MET A 444 -9.41 -25.62 1.54
C MET A 444 -8.07 -25.12 1.01
N CYS A 445 -7.59 -24.03 1.60
CA CYS A 445 -6.25 -23.54 1.37
C CYS A 445 -5.38 -23.70 2.63
N LEU A 446 -4.10 -23.95 2.43
CA LEU A 446 -3.08 -24.16 3.46
C LEU A 446 -1.89 -23.24 3.14
N ALA A 447 -1.41 -22.50 4.14
CA ALA A 447 -0.27 -21.61 3.99
C ALA A 447 0.88 -22.07 4.90
N THR A 448 2.07 -22.30 4.33
CA THR A 448 3.25 -22.78 5.06
C THR A 448 4.43 -21.81 4.93
N ALA A 449 5.31 -21.78 5.95
CA ALA A 449 6.50 -20.93 5.92
C ALA A 449 7.59 -21.44 4.96
N THR A 450 7.64 -22.75 4.74
CA THR A 450 8.57 -23.44 3.85
C THR A 450 7.81 -24.18 2.77
N ASP A 451 8.49 -24.48 1.66
CA ASP A 451 7.92 -25.28 0.59
C ASP A 451 7.55 -26.66 1.14
N ALA A 452 6.26 -26.99 1.10
CA ALA A 452 5.71 -28.24 1.59
C ALA A 452 5.69 -29.30 0.49
N THR A 453 5.81 -28.93 -0.78
CA THR A 453 5.80 -29.84 -1.93
C THR A 453 6.69 -31.09 -1.74
N PRO A 454 7.96 -30.98 -1.31
CA PRO A 454 8.81 -32.16 -1.12
C PRO A 454 8.39 -33.05 0.07
N LEU A 455 7.56 -32.53 0.99
CA LEU A 455 7.05 -33.24 2.16
C LEU A 455 5.68 -33.88 1.91
N LEU A 456 4.99 -33.50 0.83
CA LEU A 456 3.67 -34.05 0.50
C LEU A 456 3.81 -35.50 -0.02
N PRO A 457 2.84 -36.39 0.24
CA PRO A 457 2.72 -37.67 -0.43
C PRO A 457 2.72 -37.56 -1.96
N VAL A 458 3.25 -38.57 -2.65
CA VAL A 458 3.41 -38.58 -4.13
C VAL A 458 2.10 -38.30 -4.85
N ALA A 459 0.97 -38.80 -4.35
CA ALA A 459 -0.35 -38.54 -4.92
C ALA A 459 -0.72 -37.05 -4.93
N LEU A 460 -0.40 -36.31 -3.85
CA LEU A 460 -0.64 -34.87 -3.73
C LEU A 460 0.37 -34.02 -4.53
N GLN A 461 1.50 -34.61 -4.96
CA GLN A 461 2.48 -33.99 -5.85
C GLN A 461 2.09 -34.10 -7.34
N GLY A 462 1.04 -34.86 -7.67
CA GLY A 462 0.56 -35.09 -9.04
C GLY A 462 0.17 -33.83 -9.81
N PRO A 463 -0.33 -33.97 -11.06
CA PRO A 463 -0.75 -32.84 -11.86
C PRO A 463 -1.88 -32.05 -11.18
N ALA A 464 -1.80 -30.71 -11.25
CA ALA A 464 -2.88 -29.86 -10.78
C ALA A 464 -4.13 -29.99 -11.66
N LEU A 465 -5.29 -29.59 -11.14
CA LEU A 465 -6.58 -29.62 -11.86
C LEU A 465 -6.99 -31.02 -12.35
N ALA A 466 -6.48 -32.07 -11.70
CA ALA A 466 -6.86 -33.45 -11.90
C ALA A 466 -7.29 -34.07 -10.57
N VAL A 467 -8.13 -35.11 -10.64
CA VAL A 467 -8.58 -35.86 -9.46
C VAL A 467 -7.39 -36.57 -8.82
N ILE A 468 -7.25 -36.39 -7.52
CA ILE A 468 -6.19 -37.00 -6.70
C ILE A 468 -6.71 -38.35 -6.20
N GLU A 469 -6.20 -39.43 -6.79
CA GLU A 469 -6.60 -40.78 -6.41
C GLU A 469 -6.21 -41.11 -4.97
N GLY A 470 -7.10 -41.83 -4.27
CA GLY A 470 -6.87 -42.27 -2.89
C GLY A 470 -7.20 -41.23 -1.81
N TYR A 471 -7.56 -40.01 -2.19
CA TYR A 471 -7.98 -38.94 -1.27
C TYR A 471 -9.45 -38.61 -1.48
N ARG A 472 -10.21 -38.45 -0.39
CA ARG A 472 -11.62 -38.04 -0.41
C ARG A 472 -11.86 -36.99 0.65
N GLY A 473 -12.46 -35.87 0.27
CA GLY A 473 -12.71 -34.75 1.18
C GLY A 473 -11.44 -33.97 1.53
N VAL A 474 -11.63 -32.68 1.86
CA VAL A 474 -10.53 -31.78 2.26
C VAL A 474 -9.81 -32.21 3.54
N ALA A 475 -10.47 -32.98 4.41
CA ALA A 475 -9.89 -33.46 5.67
C ALA A 475 -8.72 -34.43 5.47
N SER A 476 -8.74 -35.22 4.39
CA SER A 476 -7.68 -36.19 4.07
C SER A 476 -6.33 -35.55 3.72
N VAL A 477 -6.30 -34.24 3.45
CA VAL A 477 -5.06 -33.49 3.15
C VAL A 477 -4.36 -33.01 4.43
N LYS A 478 -5.06 -32.95 5.56
CA LYS A 478 -4.49 -32.52 6.86
C LYS A 478 -3.81 -33.66 7.63
N GLN A 479 -4.09 -34.91 7.26
CA GLN A 479 -3.46 -36.11 7.81
C GLN A 479 -2.12 -36.35 7.13
#